data_AF-A0A2M9K8A3-F1
#
_entry.id   AF-A0A2M9K8A3-F1
#
_cell.length_a   1.000
_cell.length_b   1.000
_cell.length_c   1.000
_cell.angle_alpha   90.00
_cell.angle_beta   90.00
_cell.angle_gamma   90.00
#
_symmetry.space_group_name_H-M   'P 1'
#
loop_
_entity.id
_entity.type
_entity.pdbx_description
1 polymer ?
#
loop_
_entity_poly.entity_id
_entity_poly.type
_entity_poly.pdbx_seq_one_letter_code
_entity_poly.pdbx_strand_id
1 'polypeptide(L)'
;MYMSTAGRLAYLKDLSDSSHGASPAFFMTDSGVYLLAKETQRPCEAVPFQLSWFRVEMTRAGSGSSARYSFTYAPIESTTLSAGPRDGRVVGSVPPPPKGCSGTLSVLYVGEEITEDDLPDGLNMPGGSLDWSLVTLDADRALSAVFKPPAGASSC
;
A
#
# COMPACT_ATOMS: atom_id res chain seq x y z
N MET A 1 8.11 7.16 26.38
CA MET A 1 6.91 6.32 26.62
C MET A 1 6.64 5.59 25.31
N TYR A 2 6.84 4.27 25.25
CA TYR A 2 6.67 3.53 24.00
C TYR A 2 5.17 3.34 23.71
N MET A 3 4.73 3.80 22.54
CA MET A 3 3.36 3.57 22.07
C MET A 3 3.19 2.08 21.71
N SER A 4 2.09 1.47 22.19
CA SER A 4 1.76 0.09 21.85
C SER A 4 1.45 -0.07 20.36
N THR A 5 1.52 -1.30 19.84
CA THR A 5 1.16 -1.59 18.43
C THR A 5 -0.25 -1.13 18.09
N ALA A 6 -1.23 -1.42 18.95
CA ALA A 6 -2.61 -0.98 18.76
C ALA A 6 -2.76 0.54 18.82
N GLY A 7 -2.08 1.21 19.78
CA GLY A 7 -2.09 2.66 19.87
C GLY A 7 -1.47 3.33 18.63
N ARG A 8 -0.42 2.70 18.06
CA ARG A 8 0.24 3.18 16.85
C ARG A 8 -0.63 3.02 15.61
N LEU A 9 -1.27 1.87 15.47
CA LEU A 9 -2.20 1.60 14.39
C LEU A 9 -3.36 2.63 14.40
N ALA A 10 -3.99 2.81 15.56
CA ALA A 10 -5.08 3.78 15.73
C ALA A 10 -4.60 5.21 15.41
N TYR A 11 -3.46 5.61 15.99
CA TYR A 11 -2.88 6.92 15.73
C TYR A 11 -2.68 7.18 14.23
N LEU A 12 -2.03 6.26 13.50
CA LEU A 12 -1.78 6.44 12.07
C LEU A 12 -3.06 6.45 11.22
N LYS A 13 -4.10 5.70 11.61
CA LYS A 13 -5.42 5.71 10.94
C LYS A 13 -6.18 7.02 11.17
N ASP A 14 -6.05 7.61 12.35
CA ASP A 14 -6.80 8.81 12.76
C ASP A 14 -6.15 10.13 12.27
N LEU A 15 -4.94 10.06 11.71
CA LEU A 15 -4.26 11.23 11.14
C LEU A 15 -5.10 11.84 10.02
N SER A 16 -5.37 13.14 10.14
CA SER A 16 -6.10 13.92 9.13
C SER A 16 -5.18 14.87 8.37
N ASP A 17 -5.41 14.99 7.07
CA ASP A 17 -4.65 15.93 6.23
C ASP A 17 -4.88 17.39 6.66
N SER A 18 -3.81 18.18 6.56
CA SER A 18 -3.77 19.64 6.59
C SER A 18 -4.69 20.34 5.58
N SER A 19 -4.88 19.74 4.40
CA SER A 19 -5.49 20.41 3.26
C SER A 19 -6.96 20.07 3.10
N HIS A 20 -7.37 18.81 3.28
CA HIS A 20 -8.74 18.36 2.99
C HIS A 20 -9.27 17.46 4.11
N GLY A 21 -10.37 17.89 4.75
CA GLY A 21 -11.03 17.12 5.79
C GLY A 21 -11.51 15.76 5.28
N ALA A 22 -11.29 14.73 6.11
CA ALA A 22 -11.65 13.31 5.95
C ALA A 22 -10.75 12.42 5.08
N SER A 23 -9.71 12.93 4.40
CA SER A 23 -8.71 12.05 3.78
C SER A 23 -7.64 11.63 4.79
N PRO A 24 -7.20 10.35 4.80
CA PRO A 24 -6.16 9.90 5.70
C PRO A 24 -4.85 10.64 5.39
N ALA A 25 -4.22 11.24 6.40
CA ALA A 25 -2.96 11.95 6.23
C ALA A 25 -1.76 11.01 6.06
N PHE A 26 -1.90 9.76 6.47
CA PHE A 26 -0.92 8.72 6.28
C PHE A 26 -1.44 7.71 5.26
N PHE A 27 -0.90 7.76 4.05
CA PHE A 27 -1.41 6.99 2.92
C PHE A 27 -0.27 6.55 2.00
N MET A 28 -0.60 5.67 1.07
CA MET A 28 0.34 5.12 0.10
C MET A 28 -0.16 5.37 -1.32
N THR A 29 0.79 5.60 -2.23
CA THR A 29 0.60 5.62 -3.68
C THR A 29 1.61 4.68 -4.33
N ASP A 30 1.57 4.54 -5.64
CA ASP A 30 2.58 3.81 -6.41
C ASP A 30 4.00 4.42 -6.34
N SER A 31 4.11 5.63 -5.79
CA SER A 31 5.35 6.38 -5.63
C SER A 31 5.89 6.36 -4.18
N GLY A 32 5.18 5.67 -3.28
CA GLY A 32 5.58 5.42 -1.89
C GLY A 32 4.57 5.89 -0.85
N VAL A 33 5.01 5.90 0.40
CA VAL A 33 4.22 6.27 1.58
C VAL A 33 4.41 7.75 1.90
N TYR A 34 3.31 8.44 2.21
CA TYR A 34 3.26 9.86 2.50
C TYR A 34 2.64 10.12 3.87
N LEU A 35 3.19 11.13 4.56
CA LEU A 35 2.60 11.76 5.74
C LEU A 35 2.34 13.23 5.41
N LEU A 36 1.08 13.66 5.38
CA LEU A 36 0.67 15.04 5.13
C LEU A 36 -0.28 15.53 6.24
N ALA A 37 0.12 15.37 7.51
CA ALA A 37 -0.76 15.62 8.64
C ALA A 37 -0.84 17.10 9.04
N LYS A 38 -1.97 17.50 9.62
CA LYS A 38 -2.08 18.78 10.36
C LYS A 38 -0.93 18.91 11.35
N GLU A 39 -0.32 20.08 11.43
CA GLU A 39 0.85 20.33 12.28
C GLU A 39 0.63 19.91 13.74
N THR A 40 -0.58 20.14 14.28
CA THR A 40 -0.97 19.76 15.65
C THR A 40 -1.17 18.26 15.86
N GLN A 41 -1.26 17.47 14.79
CA GLN A 41 -1.43 16.01 14.83
C GLN A 41 -0.15 15.26 14.42
N ARG A 42 0.84 15.95 13.84
CA ARG A 42 2.11 15.34 13.46
C ARG A 42 2.78 14.67 14.65
N PRO A 43 3.47 13.56 14.43
CA PRO A 43 4.11 12.87 15.53
C PRO A 43 5.32 13.68 16.00
N CYS A 44 5.51 13.80 17.31
CA CYS A 44 6.65 14.50 17.88
C CYS A 44 7.99 13.80 17.60
N GLU A 45 7.95 12.48 17.38
CA GLU A 45 9.08 11.61 17.08
C GLU A 45 8.75 10.71 15.89
N ALA A 46 9.76 10.11 15.26
CA ALA A 46 9.53 9.21 14.14
C ALA A 46 8.74 7.96 14.58
N VAL A 47 7.60 7.70 13.94
CA VAL A 47 6.70 6.57 14.24
C VAL A 47 7.00 5.42 13.28
N PRO A 48 7.41 4.24 13.78
CA PRO A 48 7.78 3.11 12.93
C PRO A 48 6.56 2.33 12.42
N PHE A 49 6.61 1.92 11.18
CA PHE A 49 5.62 1.08 10.51
C PHE A 49 6.33 0.05 9.62
N GLN A 50 5.58 -0.92 9.12
CA GLN A 50 6.11 -1.91 8.19
C GLN A 50 5.51 -1.74 6.80
N LEU A 51 6.34 -2.06 5.80
CA LEU A 51 5.99 -2.03 4.40
C LEU A 51 6.47 -3.33 3.78
N SER A 52 5.55 -4.08 3.17
CA SER A 52 5.87 -5.29 2.42
C SER A 52 5.48 -5.10 0.97
N TRP A 53 6.34 -5.58 0.07
CA TRP A 53 6.06 -5.63 -1.36
C TRP A 53 5.92 -7.08 -1.81
N PHE A 54 4.88 -7.32 -2.60
CA PHE A 54 4.60 -8.61 -3.22
C PHE A 54 4.63 -8.44 -4.73
N ARG A 55 5.28 -9.38 -5.39
CA ARG A 55 5.11 -9.58 -6.82
C ARG A 55 3.74 -10.20 -7.04
N VAL A 56 3.00 -9.68 -8.00
CA VAL A 56 1.72 -10.22 -8.40
C VAL A 56 1.84 -10.73 -9.82
N GLU A 57 1.99 -12.03 -9.99
CA GLU A 57 1.92 -12.66 -11.30
C GLU A 57 0.47 -12.63 -11.78
N MET A 58 0.27 -12.10 -12.97
CA MET A 58 -1.03 -11.97 -13.59
C MET A 58 -1.13 -12.93 -14.77
N THR A 59 -2.22 -13.68 -14.82
CA THR A 59 -2.59 -14.43 -16.02
C THR A 59 -3.99 -14.06 -16.45
N ARG A 60 -4.17 -13.90 -17.75
CA ARG A 60 -5.47 -13.63 -18.37
C ARG A 60 -5.91 -14.81 -19.21
N ALA A 61 -7.17 -15.17 -19.02
CA ALA A 61 -7.88 -16.07 -19.92
C ALA A 61 -8.93 -15.29 -20.72
N GLY A 62 -8.93 -15.46 -22.05
CA GLY A 62 -9.88 -14.81 -22.95
C GLY A 62 -9.44 -13.42 -23.44
N SER A 63 -10.32 -12.74 -24.18
CA SER A 63 -10.05 -11.45 -24.81
C SER A 63 -11.23 -10.48 -24.68
N GLY A 64 -10.99 -9.19 -24.84
CA GLY A 64 -12.04 -8.17 -24.70
C GLY A 64 -12.65 -8.11 -23.29
N SER A 65 -13.96 -7.87 -23.23
CA SER A 65 -14.72 -7.70 -21.98
C SER A 65 -15.00 -9.01 -21.22
N SER A 66 -14.74 -10.17 -21.83
CA SER A 66 -14.88 -11.49 -21.19
C SER A 66 -13.58 -12.00 -20.56
N ALA A 67 -12.51 -11.21 -20.62
CA ALA A 67 -11.23 -11.55 -20.03
C ALA A 67 -11.38 -11.78 -18.51
N ARG A 68 -10.83 -12.90 -18.04
CA ARG A 68 -10.73 -13.23 -16.62
C ARG A 68 -9.28 -13.16 -16.21
N TYR A 69 -9.01 -12.47 -15.11
CA TYR A 69 -7.69 -12.37 -14.53
C TYR A 69 -7.60 -13.28 -13.31
N SER A 70 -6.45 -13.93 -13.15
CA SER A 70 -6.07 -14.57 -11.89
C SER A 70 -4.72 -14.04 -11.44
N PHE A 71 -4.51 -14.07 -10.12
CA PHE A 71 -3.40 -13.44 -9.44
C PHE A 71 -2.68 -14.48 -8.58
N THR A 72 -1.36 -14.48 -8.64
CA THR A 72 -0.51 -15.26 -7.73
C THR A 72 0.50 -14.33 -7.09
N TYR A 73 0.62 -14.42 -5.77
CA TYR A 73 1.48 -13.56 -4.98
C TYR A 73 2.82 -14.24 -4.74
N ALA A 74 3.86 -13.43 -4.58
CA ALA A 74 5.14 -13.87 -4.07
C ALA A 74 5.81 -12.70 -3.32
N PRO A 75 6.34 -12.90 -2.11
CA PRO A 75 7.03 -11.84 -1.38
C PRO A 75 8.27 -11.37 -2.15
N ILE A 76 8.50 -10.06 -2.15
CA ILE A 76 9.74 -9.46 -2.64
C ILE A 76 10.64 -9.15 -1.44
N GLU A 77 10.20 -8.23 -0.59
CA GLU A 77 10.87 -7.86 0.64
C GLU A 77 9.89 -7.17 1.59
N SER A 78 10.21 -7.22 2.89
CA SER A 78 9.55 -6.51 3.97
C SER A 78 10.56 -5.59 4.64
N THR A 79 10.17 -4.36 4.94
CA THR A 79 11.04 -3.38 5.58
C THR A 79 10.32 -2.61 6.68
N THR A 80 11.07 -2.19 7.69
CA THR A 80 10.58 -1.28 8.74
C THR A 80 11.06 0.13 8.41
N LEU A 81 10.12 1.04 8.26
CA LEU A 81 10.36 2.46 7.99
C LEU A 81 9.72 3.30 9.08
N SER A 82 10.01 4.60 9.09
CA SER A 82 9.40 5.52 10.06
C SER A 82 8.92 6.81 9.38
N ALA A 83 7.79 7.34 9.85
CA ALA A 83 7.23 8.61 9.43
C ALA A 83 7.27 9.63 10.57
N GLY A 84 7.57 10.91 10.27
CA GLY A 84 7.53 11.99 11.25
C GLY A 84 8.71 12.98 11.13
N PRO A 85 8.86 13.87 12.10
CA PRO A 85 7.83 14.86 12.47
C PRO A 85 7.53 15.84 11.33
N ARG A 86 8.30 15.77 10.24
CA ARG A 86 8.06 16.56 9.03
C ARG A 86 7.14 15.79 8.10
N ASP A 87 6.26 16.54 7.45
CA ASP A 87 5.47 15.99 6.36
C ASP A 87 6.34 15.69 5.14
N GLY A 88 5.86 14.76 4.32
CA GLY A 88 6.45 14.41 3.05
C GLY A 88 6.42 12.92 2.79
N ARG A 89 7.15 12.53 1.74
CA ARG A 89 7.34 11.13 1.38
C ARG A 89 8.34 10.47 2.33
N VAL A 90 8.01 9.28 2.81
CA VAL A 90 8.94 8.46 3.59
C VAL A 90 10.03 7.91 2.67
N VAL A 91 11.29 8.20 2.99
CA VAL A 91 12.43 7.72 2.21
C VAL A 91 12.52 6.18 2.27
N GLY A 92 12.80 5.54 1.14
CA GLY A 92 12.87 4.08 1.04
C GLY A 92 11.51 3.39 0.89
N SER A 93 10.40 4.14 0.83
CA SER A 93 9.05 3.56 0.66
C SER A 93 8.62 3.36 -0.80
N VAL A 94 9.48 3.68 -1.78
CA VAL A 94 9.14 3.58 -3.20
C VAL A 94 9.05 2.10 -3.60
N PRO A 95 7.90 1.64 -4.13
CA PRO A 95 7.75 0.25 -4.55
C PRO A 95 8.71 -0.14 -5.69
N PRO A 96 9.18 -1.40 -5.72
CA PRO A 96 9.82 -1.95 -6.91
C PRO A 96 8.89 -1.83 -8.13
N PRO A 97 9.41 -1.44 -9.30
CA PRO A 97 8.58 -1.30 -10.50
C PRO A 97 8.08 -2.67 -10.97
N PRO A 98 6.89 -2.72 -11.58
CA PRO A 98 6.40 -3.91 -12.28
C PRO A 98 7.40 -4.42 -13.32
N LYS A 99 7.39 -5.73 -13.59
CA LYS A 99 8.28 -6.36 -14.57
C LYS A 99 7.57 -7.49 -15.31
N GLY A 100 7.60 -7.45 -16.65
CA GLY A 100 6.95 -8.46 -17.47
C GLY A 100 5.45 -8.53 -17.19
N CYS A 101 4.90 -9.73 -17.00
CA CYS A 101 3.51 -9.94 -16.57
C CYS A 101 3.32 -9.96 -15.05
N SER A 102 4.22 -9.29 -14.34
CA SER A 102 4.14 -9.17 -12.89
C SER A 102 3.95 -7.72 -12.46
N GLY A 103 2.87 -7.46 -11.74
CA GLY A 103 2.63 -6.22 -11.02
C GLY A 103 3.32 -6.22 -9.65
N THR A 104 3.15 -5.10 -8.93
CA THR A 104 3.63 -4.94 -7.56
C THR A 104 2.45 -4.56 -6.67
N LEU A 105 2.19 -5.36 -5.63
CA LEU A 105 1.31 -5.01 -4.53
C LEU A 105 2.18 -4.51 -3.37
N SER A 106 1.87 -3.32 -2.89
CA SER A 106 2.52 -2.74 -1.71
C SER A 106 1.52 -2.74 -0.56
N VAL A 107 1.93 -3.21 0.61
CA VAL A 107 1.08 -3.26 1.81
C VAL A 107 1.77 -2.55 2.97
N LEU A 108 1.10 -1.52 3.48
CA LEU A 108 1.50 -0.74 4.63
C LEU A 108 0.73 -1.24 5.86
N TYR A 109 1.44 -1.57 6.95
CA TYR A 109 0.84 -2.16 8.14
C TYR A 109 1.63 -1.83 9.42
N VAL A 110 1.05 -2.16 10.57
CA VAL A 110 1.69 -2.07 11.88
C VAL A 110 1.45 -3.36 12.66
N GLY A 111 2.53 -3.99 13.13
CA GLY A 111 2.45 -5.18 13.99
C GLY A 111 3.03 -6.42 13.32
N GLU A 112 2.28 -7.52 13.33
CA GLU A 112 2.72 -8.78 12.70
C GLU A 112 2.83 -8.63 11.17
N GLU A 113 3.78 -9.37 10.58
CA GLU A 113 4.03 -9.37 9.14
C GLU A 113 2.77 -9.75 8.36
N ILE A 114 2.49 -9.02 7.27
CA ILE A 114 1.50 -9.40 6.27
C ILE A 114 2.10 -10.51 5.41
N THR A 115 1.37 -11.61 5.26
CA THR A 115 1.77 -12.77 4.47
C THR A 115 0.84 -12.93 3.26
N GLU A 116 1.14 -13.88 2.38
CA GLU A 116 0.29 -14.18 1.22
C GLU A 116 -1.14 -14.59 1.61
N ASP A 117 -1.30 -15.26 2.76
CA ASP A 117 -2.61 -15.69 3.28
C ASP A 117 -3.51 -14.52 3.70
N ASP A 118 -2.94 -13.33 3.90
CA ASP A 118 -3.69 -12.10 4.21
C ASP A 118 -4.12 -11.32 2.96
N LEU A 119 -3.66 -11.74 1.77
CA LEU A 119 -3.89 -11.01 0.51
C LEU A 119 -5.21 -11.46 -0.14
N PRO A 120 -5.89 -10.56 -0.88
CA PRO A 120 -7.17 -10.89 -1.47
C PRO A 120 -7.01 -11.81 -2.67
N ASP A 121 -7.98 -12.67 -2.94
CA ASP A 121 -7.99 -13.53 -4.15
C ASP A 121 -8.12 -12.73 -5.46
N GLY A 122 -8.63 -11.50 -5.38
CA GLY A 122 -8.95 -10.66 -6.52
C GLY A 122 -8.45 -9.24 -6.36
N LEU A 123 -7.88 -8.69 -7.43
CA LEU A 123 -7.46 -7.30 -7.51
C LEU A 123 -8.26 -6.55 -8.56
N ASN A 124 -8.65 -5.33 -8.21
CA ASN A 124 -9.26 -4.41 -9.16
C ASN A 124 -8.18 -3.85 -10.07
N MET A 125 -8.37 -4.01 -11.38
CA MET A 125 -7.52 -3.34 -12.37
C MET A 125 -7.85 -1.84 -12.37
N PRO A 126 -6.84 -0.96 -12.39
CA PRO A 126 -7.09 0.47 -12.48
C PRO A 126 -7.83 0.78 -13.78
N GLY A 127 -8.87 1.60 -13.66
CA GLY A 127 -9.58 2.19 -14.79
C GLY A 127 -9.32 3.71 -14.84
N GLY A 128 -9.44 4.30 -16.03
CA GLY A 128 -9.30 5.76 -16.21
C GLY A 128 -7.84 6.22 -16.34
N SER A 129 -7.49 7.34 -15.69
CA SER A 129 -6.19 8.02 -15.85
C SER A 129 -5.08 7.55 -14.89
N LEU A 130 -5.42 6.74 -13.88
CA LEU A 130 -4.44 6.19 -12.94
C LEU A 130 -3.92 4.85 -13.45
N ASP A 131 -2.64 4.59 -13.23
CA ASP A 131 -1.96 3.33 -13.56
C ASP A 131 -1.83 2.39 -12.34
N TRP A 132 -2.51 2.69 -11.22
CA TRP A 132 -2.55 1.89 -10.00
C TRP A 132 -3.91 2.00 -9.30
N SER A 133 -4.22 1.04 -8.41
CA SER A 133 -5.49 0.96 -7.68
C SER A 133 -5.28 0.74 -6.18
N LEU A 134 -6.25 1.18 -5.37
CA LEU A 134 -6.31 0.84 -3.95
C LEU A 134 -6.77 -0.61 -3.78
N VAL A 135 -6.21 -1.27 -2.78
CA VAL A 135 -6.55 -2.64 -2.40
C VAL A 135 -7.11 -2.65 -1.00
N THR A 136 -8.27 -3.28 -0.84
CA THR A 136 -8.86 -3.55 0.46
C THR A 136 -8.29 -4.85 1.00
N LEU A 137 -7.83 -4.83 2.25
CA LEU A 137 -7.34 -5.99 2.97
C LEU A 137 -8.24 -6.24 4.17
N ASP A 138 -8.52 -7.50 4.46
CA ASP A 138 -9.30 -7.91 5.64
C ASP A 138 -8.44 -7.92 6.92
N ALA A 139 -7.12 -7.87 6.79
CA ALA A 139 -6.20 -7.79 7.91
C ALA A 139 -6.31 -6.45 8.64
N ASP A 140 -6.84 -6.45 9.88
CA ASP A 140 -7.02 -5.24 10.72
C ASP A 140 -5.75 -4.40 10.90
N ARG A 141 -4.59 -5.07 10.89
CA ARG A 141 -3.25 -4.47 11.03
C ARG A 141 -2.79 -3.69 9.79
N ALA A 142 -3.46 -3.86 8.66
CA ALA A 142 -3.21 -3.09 7.46
C ALA A 142 -3.71 -1.63 7.63
N LEU A 143 -2.92 -0.71 7.09
CA LEU A 143 -3.20 0.72 7.03
C LEU A 143 -3.62 1.12 5.62
N SER A 144 -2.92 0.61 4.61
CA SER A 144 -3.18 0.92 3.20
C SER A 144 -2.52 -0.14 2.31
N ALA A 145 -3.12 -0.41 1.16
CA ALA A 145 -2.50 -1.24 0.14
C ALA A 145 -2.76 -0.67 -1.25
N VAL A 146 -1.75 -0.75 -2.12
CA VAL A 146 -1.82 -0.28 -3.51
C VAL A 146 -1.29 -1.34 -4.45
N PHE A 147 -2.02 -1.57 -5.53
CA PHE A 147 -1.61 -2.45 -6.60
C PHE A 147 -1.25 -1.66 -7.84
N LYS A 148 -0.02 -1.85 -8.33
CA LYS A 148 0.42 -1.38 -9.64
C LYS A 148 0.50 -2.58 -10.60
N PRO A 149 -0.42 -2.71 -11.57
CA PRO A 149 -0.34 -3.75 -12.58
C PRO A 149 0.90 -3.61 -13.48
N PRO A 150 1.30 -4.69 -14.17
CA PRO A 150 2.32 -4.61 -15.20
C PRO A 150 1.89 -3.72 -16.36
N ALA A 151 2.88 -3.08 -17.00
CA ALA A 151 2.66 -2.42 -18.27
C ALA A 151 2.18 -3.47 -19.30
N GLY A 152 1.06 -3.19 -19.97
CA GLY A 152 0.48 -4.15 -20.92
C GLY A 152 -0.23 -5.33 -20.26
N ALA A 153 -0.81 -5.16 -19.07
CA ALA A 153 -1.64 -6.17 -18.41
C ALA A 153 -2.74 -6.80 -19.29
N SER A 154 -3.16 -6.11 -20.37
CA SER A 154 -4.09 -6.64 -21.37
C SER A 154 -3.50 -7.69 -22.32
N SER A 155 -2.17 -7.83 -22.34
CA SER A 155 -1.40 -8.83 -23.11
C SER A 155 -0.78 -9.92 -22.24
N CYS A 156 -0.85 -9.73 -20.92
CA CYS A 156 -0.86 -10.81 -19.95
C CYS A 156 -2.27 -11.41 -19.91
#